data_AF-A0A257NCZ2-F1
#
_entry.id   AF-A0A257NCZ2-F1
#
_cell.length_a   1.000
_cell.length_b   1.000
_cell.length_c   1.000
_cell.angle_alpha   90.00
_cell.angle_beta   90.00
_cell.angle_gamma   90.00
#
_symmetry.space_group_name_H-M   'P 1'
#
loop_
_entity.id
_entity.type
_entity.pdbx_description
1 polymer ?
#
loop_
_entity_poly.entity_id
_entity_poly.type
_entity_poly.pdbx_seq_one_letter_code
_entity_poly.pdbx_strand_id
1 'polypeptide(L)'
;MQRVLVKEGDSVQAEQILIELSSPDLDFKIASAERHLAELKEQLASQSLEIALAQHNPMDMGALQSTLAELSGLRDAQKKLTLRASFAGRIRDLSDALQQGEWIAKDEALGIVESPHTTVVAYAEEADLNRLQLGATGKFYPEGGDLAPVPAHVITIDHVGTRQLTIPELSSNHGGEIAVREDEQHHLIPEQGIYRVLLQVDDSIELQPITLRGRLSLATPAESLAGRLLRSTLAVLIRESSW
;
A
#
# COMPACT_ATOMS: atom_id res chain seq x y z
N MET A 1 -7.20 -15.41 23.00
CA MET A 1 -6.11 -16.39 22.84
C MET A 1 -5.27 -15.98 21.63
N GLN A 2 -3.95 -16.03 21.77
CA GLN A 2 -3.01 -15.80 20.68
C GLN A 2 -2.52 -17.14 20.13
N ARG A 3 -2.52 -17.30 18.81
CA ARG A 3 -2.06 -18.50 18.12
C ARG A 3 -1.09 -18.11 17.00
N VAL A 4 0.15 -18.56 17.13
CA VAL A 4 1.17 -18.45 16.09
C VAL A 4 1.15 -19.74 15.28
N LEU A 5 0.94 -19.64 13.97
CA LEU A 5 0.79 -20.81 13.08
C LEU A 5 2.07 -21.16 12.32
N VAL A 6 3.12 -20.36 12.51
CA VAL A 6 4.37 -20.39 11.72
C VAL A 6 5.59 -20.26 12.61
N LYS A 7 6.76 -20.64 12.09
CA LYS A 7 8.05 -20.55 12.79
C LYS A 7 9.08 -19.80 11.96
N GLU A 8 10.14 -19.36 12.64
CA GLU A 8 11.31 -18.77 12.01
C GLU A 8 11.86 -19.69 10.90
N GLY A 9 12.02 -19.14 9.70
CA GLY A 9 12.52 -19.87 8.52
C GLY A 9 11.47 -20.68 7.75
N ASP A 10 10.21 -20.72 8.18
CA ASP A 10 9.14 -21.40 7.43
C ASP A 10 8.84 -20.67 6.11
N SER A 11 8.51 -21.44 5.08
CA SER A 11 7.99 -20.91 3.81
C SER A 11 6.47 -20.74 3.88
N VAL A 12 5.98 -19.60 3.39
CA VAL A 12 4.57 -19.23 3.42
C VAL A 12 4.05 -18.88 2.03
N GLN A 13 2.76 -19.07 1.81
CA GLN A 13 2.07 -18.67 0.59
C GLN A 13 1.33 -17.34 0.78
N ALA A 14 1.01 -16.67 -0.33
CA ALA A 14 0.16 -15.48 -0.29
C ALA A 14 -1.20 -15.80 0.37
N GLU A 15 -1.73 -14.86 1.15
CA GLU A 15 -2.97 -14.93 1.94
C GLU A 15 -3.00 -15.99 3.07
N GLN A 16 -1.90 -16.73 3.27
CA GLN A 16 -1.78 -17.69 4.36
C GLN A 16 -1.82 -16.97 5.72
N ILE A 17 -2.64 -17.48 6.64
CA ILE A 17 -2.72 -16.97 8.01
C ILE A 17 -1.43 -17.32 8.74
N LEU A 18 -0.76 -16.31 9.28
CA LEU A 18 0.50 -16.44 10.00
C LEU A 18 0.27 -16.43 11.51
N ILE A 19 -0.50 -15.44 11.99
CA ILE A 19 -0.70 -15.16 13.40
C ILE A 19 -2.15 -14.75 13.61
N GLU A 20 -2.77 -15.33 14.62
CA GLU A 20 -4.09 -14.93 15.12
C GLU A 20 -3.91 -14.32 16.51
N LEU A 21 -4.22 -13.04 16.62
CA LEU A 21 -4.23 -12.28 17.86
C LEU A 21 -5.65 -12.16 18.40
N SER A 22 -5.77 -11.85 19.69
CA SER A 22 -7.06 -11.53 20.32
C SER A 22 -6.92 -10.28 21.15
N SER A 23 -7.94 -9.42 21.13
CA SER A 23 -8.00 -8.24 21.97
C SER A 23 -9.29 -8.24 22.79
N PRO A 24 -9.24 -8.57 24.09
CA PRO A 24 -10.39 -8.52 24.96
C PRO A 24 -11.06 -7.13 25.01
N ASP A 25 -10.27 -6.06 24.86
CA ASP A 25 -10.76 -4.69 24.79
C ASP A 25 -11.61 -4.46 23.52
N LEU A 26 -11.14 -4.92 22.35
CA LEU A 26 -11.91 -4.82 21.11
C LEU A 26 -13.18 -5.67 21.17
N ASP A 27 -13.09 -6.88 21.68
CA ASP A 27 -14.25 -7.77 21.83
C ASP A 27 -15.32 -7.13 22.75
N PHE A 28 -14.89 -6.52 23.86
CA PHE A 28 -15.79 -5.79 24.75
C PHE A 28 -16.43 -4.56 24.07
N LYS A 29 -15.64 -3.76 23.36
CA LYS A 29 -16.15 -2.58 22.63
C LYS A 29 -17.16 -2.96 21.55
N ILE A 30 -16.88 -4.00 20.77
CA ILE A 30 -17.81 -4.54 19.76
C ILE A 30 -19.12 -4.96 20.43
N ALA A 31 -19.05 -5.77 21.50
CA ALA A 31 -20.24 -6.23 22.20
C ALA A 31 -21.05 -5.07 22.81
N SER A 32 -20.39 -4.02 23.28
CA SER A 32 -21.06 -2.83 23.81
C SER A 32 -21.75 -2.01 22.71
N ALA A 33 -21.08 -1.79 21.58
CA ALA A 33 -21.66 -1.09 20.43
C ALA A 33 -22.84 -1.86 19.83
N GLU A 34 -22.77 -3.20 19.80
CA GLU A 34 -23.87 -4.06 19.34
C GLU A 34 -25.11 -3.95 20.24
N ARG A 35 -24.94 -3.90 21.57
CA ARG A 35 -26.04 -3.68 22.50
C ARG A 35 -26.67 -2.30 22.31
N HIS A 36 -25.85 -1.26 22.19
CA HIS A 36 -26.36 0.09 21.97
C HIS A 36 -27.12 0.21 20.64
N LEU A 37 -26.62 -0.45 19.58
CA LEU A 37 -27.32 -0.53 18.30
C LEU A 37 -28.69 -1.23 18.42
N ALA A 38 -28.79 -2.27 19.25
CA ALA A 38 -30.05 -2.97 19.48
C ALA A 38 -31.07 -2.06 20.20
N GLU A 39 -30.65 -1.34 21.24
CA GLU A 39 -31.48 -0.38 21.97
C GLU A 39 -32.01 0.72 21.04
N LEU A 40 -31.15 1.32 20.21
CA LEU A 40 -31.56 2.33 19.23
C LEU A 40 -32.58 1.76 18.23
N LYS A 41 -32.36 0.54 17.73
CA LYS A 41 -33.31 -0.11 16.81
C LYS A 41 -34.68 -0.36 17.44
N GLU A 42 -34.71 -0.77 18.71
CA GLU A 42 -35.96 -0.96 19.45
C GLU A 42 -36.70 0.36 19.65
N GLN A 43 -36.00 1.43 20.02
CA GLN A 43 -36.57 2.77 20.16
C GLN A 43 -37.15 3.29 18.84
N LEU A 44 -36.45 3.13 17.72
CA LEU A 44 -36.97 3.50 16.40
C LEU A 44 -38.20 2.65 16.02
N ALA A 45 -38.19 1.34 16.33
CA ALA A 45 -39.31 0.46 16.03
C ALA A 45 -40.55 0.81 16.85
N SER A 46 -40.42 1.10 18.15
CA SER A 46 -41.54 1.53 18.99
C SER A 46 -42.11 2.87 18.54
N GLN A 47 -41.23 3.82 18.15
CA GLN A 47 -41.66 5.10 17.60
C GLN A 47 -42.37 4.95 16.27
N SER A 48 -41.95 4.02 15.39
CA SER A 48 -42.65 3.77 14.13
C SER A 48 -44.10 3.31 14.29
N LEU A 49 -44.41 2.69 15.44
CA LEU A 49 -45.78 2.32 15.83
C LEU A 49 -46.59 3.54 16.31
N GLU A 50 -45.94 4.54 16.89
CA GLU A 50 -46.50 5.83 17.35
C GLU A 50 -46.53 6.92 16.27
N ILE A 51 -45.78 6.78 15.17
CA ILE A 51 -45.72 7.73 14.03
C ILE A 51 -47.07 7.90 13.30
N ALA A 52 -48.07 7.06 13.59
CA ALA A 52 -49.45 7.39 13.23
C ALA A 52 -49.96 8.70 13.89
N LEU A 53 -49.27 9.25 14.90
CA LEU A 53 -49.78 10.34 15.74
C LEU A 53 -48.83 11.53 16.05
N ALA A 54 -47.52 11.52 15.75
CA ALA A 54 -46.67 12.69 16.09
C ALA A 54 -45.44 12.92 15.19
N GLN A 55 -45.06 14.21 15.10
CA GLN A 55 -44.06 14.79 14.20
C GLN A 55 -42.62 14.32 14.49
N HIS A 56 -41.90 14.03 13.40
CA HIS A 56 -40.55 13.48 13.28
C HIS A 56 -39.48 14.08 14.20
N ASN A 57 -38.64 13.23 14.80
CA ASN A 57 -37.37 13.62 15.40
C ASN A 57 -36.17 13.11 14.55
N PRO A 58 -35.47 13.97 13.79
CA PRO A 58 -34.33 13.58 12.95
C PRO A 58 -33.07 13.16 13.73
N MET A 59 -33.06 13.30 15.06
CA MET A 59 -31.90 13.01 15.90
C MET A 59 -31.57 11.51 16.00
N ASP A 60 -32.57 10.63 15.94
CA ASP A 60 -32.37 9.19 16.17
C ASP A 60 -31.68 8.48 14.99
N MET A 61 -31.88 8.97 13.76
CA MET A 61 -31.24 8.41 12.58
C MET A 61 -29.74 8.73 12.54
N GLY A 62 -29.34 9.91 13.02
CA GLY A 62 -27.93 10.29 13.13
C GLY A 62 -27.17 9.43 14.13
N ALA A 63 -27.77 9.16 15.30
CA ALA A 63 -27.19 8.27 16.31
C ALA A 63 -27.04 6.82 15.78
N LEU A 64 -28.03 6.33 15.03
CA LEU A 64 -27.97 5.02 14.39
C LEU A 64 -26.82 4.93 13.38
N GLN A 65 -26.69 5.93 12.49
CA GLN A 65 -25.62 5.97 11.50
C GLN A 65 -24.23 6.04 12.15
N SER A 66 -24.07 6.85 13.19
CA SER A 66 -22.81 6.95 13.94
C SER A 66 -22.42 5.61 14.58
N THR A 67 -23.38 4.95 15.24
CA THR A 67 -23.13 3.65 15.89
C THR A 67 -22.75 2.58 14.87
N LEU A 68 -23.40 2.56 13.70
CA LEU A 68 -23.04 1.63 12.61
C LEU A 68 -21.63 1.88 12.08
N ALA A 69 -21.24 3.14 11.91
CA ALA A 69 -19.89 3.50 11.46
C ALA A 69 -18.82 3.10 12.48
N GLU A 70 -19.05 3.35 13.76
CA GLU A 70 -18.17 2.91 14.86
C GLU A 70 -18.01 1.38 14.86
N LEU A 71 -19.11 0.66 14.77
CA LEU A 71 -19.11 -0.81 14.78
C LEU A 71 -18.37 -1.37 13.56
N SER A 72 -18.54 -0.75 12.38
CA SER A 72 -17.75 -1.10 11.19
C SER A 72 -16.25 -0.92 11.45
N GLY A 73 -15.85 0.24 12.00
CA GLY A 73 -14.45 0.51 12.33
C GLY A 73 -13.87 -0.48 13.34
N LEU A 74 -14.63 -0.85 14.38
CA LEU A 74 -14.22 -1.84 15.38
C LEU A 74 -14.07 -3.25 14.76
N ARG A 75 -14.99 -3.66 13.88
CA ARG A 75 -14.89 -4.94 13.16
C ARG A 75 -13.72 -4.97 12.19
N ASP A 76 -13.43 -3.87 11.52
CA ASP A 76 -12.25 -3.77 10.66
C ASP A 76 -10.96 -3.82 11.48
N ALA A 77 -10.94 -3.25 12.68
CA ALA A 77 -9.84 -3.43 13.62
C ALA A 77 -9.71 -4.89 14.10
N GLN A 78 -10.82 -5.59 14.36
CA GLN A 78 -10.81 -7.00 14.74
C GLN A 78 -10.26 -7.90 13.62
N LYS A 79 -10.60 -7.62 12.36
CA LYS A 79 -10.03 -8.35 11.21
C LYS A 79 -8.51 -8.23 11.13
N LYS A 80 -7.94 -7.08 11.52
CA LYS A 80 -6.48 -6.87 11.55
C LYS A 80 -5.76 -7.72 12.59
N LEU A 81 -6.47 -8.30 13.56
CA LEU A 81 -5.89 -9.26 14.50
C LEU A 81 -5.55 -10.60 13.84
N THR A 82 -6.03 -10.86 12.62
CA THR A 82 -5.59 -12.01 11.81
C THR A 82 -4.57 -11.54 10.79
N LEU A 83 -3.29 -11.82 11.05
CA LEU A 83 -2.21 -11.45 10.16
C LEU A 83 -2.05 -12.51 9.08
N ARG A 84 -2.01 -12.06 7.82
CA ARG A 84 -1.83 -12.89 6.63
C ARG A 84 -0.59 -12.45 5.87
N ALA A 85 0.07 -13.39 5.20
CA ALA A 85 1.18 -13.08 4.32
C ALA A 85 0.67 -12.37 3.06
N SER A 86 1.20 -11.19 2.75
CA SER A 86 0.84 -10.45 1.53
C SER A 86 1.37 -11.11 0.25
N PHE A 87 2.41 -11.93 0.35
CA PHE A 87 3.03 -12.65 -0.77
C PHE A 87 3.71 -13.94 -0.28
N ALA A 88 4.06 -14.81 -1.21
CA ALA A 88 4.79 -16.04 -0.89
C ALA A 88 6.25 -15.74 -0.56
N GLY A 89 6.75 -16.29 0.53
CA GLY A 89 8.09 -15.95 1.02
C GLY A 89 8.57 -16.80 2.17
N ARG A 90 9.60 -16.34 2.86
CA ARG A 90 10.18 -17.01 4.02
C ARG A 90 10.13 -16.11 5.23
N ILE A 91 9.72 -16.65 6.37
CA ILE A 91 9.65 -15.87 7.61
C ILE A 91 11.05 -15.64 8.17
N ARG A 92 11.31 -14.40 8.55
CA ARG A 92 12.55 -13.92 9.15
C ARG A 92 12.26 -13.00 10.32
N ASP A 93 13.18 -12.96 11.27
CA ASP A 93 13.17 -12.05 12.43
C ASP A 93 11.87 -12.10 13.24
N LEU A 94 11.31 -13.31 13.41
CA LEU A 94 10.09 -13.52 14.17
C LEU A 94 10.32 -13.09 15.63
N SER A 95 9.48 -12.17 16.12
CA SER A 95 9.62 -11.57 17.45
C SER A 95 9.40 -12.58 18.57
N ASP A 96 10.24 -12.51 19.60
CA ASP A 96 10.07 -13.30 20.84
C ASP A 96 8.80 -12.91 21.61
N ALA A 97 8.25 -11.71 21.40
CA ALA A 97 6.98 -11.28 21.99
C ALA A 97 5.78 -12.09 21.49
N LEU A 98 5.95 -12.93 20.47
CA LEU A 98 4.92 -13.84 19.97
C LEU A 98 4.71 -15.08 20.86
N GLN A 99 5.45 -15.20 21.95
CA GLN A 99 5.25 -16.26 22.94
C GLN A 99 3.85 -16.22 23.57
N GLN A 100 3.33 -17.40 23.90
CA GLN A 100 1.96 -17.54 24.36
C GLN A 100 1.78 -16.87 25.74
N GLY A 101 0.91 -15.85 25.80
CA GLY A 101 0.56 -15.16 27.04
C GLY A 101 1.22 -13.80 27.24
N GLU A 102 2.12 -13.40 26.34
CA GLU A 102 2.69 -12.05 26.31
C GLU A 102 1.67 -11.03 25.76
N TRP A 103 1.74 -9.79 26.22
CA TRP A 103 0.96 -8.69 25.65
C TRP A 103 1.77 -8.01 24.55
N ILE A 104 1.20 -7.94 23.35
CA ILE A 104 1.81 -7.30 22.18
C ILE A 104 1.31 -5.86 22.05
N ALA A 105 2.22 -4.91 21.81
CA ALA A 105 1.85 -3.53 21.54
C ALA A 105 1.33 -3.36 20.10
N LYS A 106 0.45 -2.37 19.88
CA LYS A 106 -0.27 -2.15 18.62
C LYS A 106 0.63 -2.02 17.37
N ASP A 107 1.83 -1.47 17.54
CA ASP A 107 2.76 -1.16 16.44
C ASP A 107 4.11 -1.91 16.60
N GLU A 108 4.08 -3.02 17.34
CA GLU A 108 5.26 -3.85 17.55
C GLU A 108 5.56 -4.69 16.30
N ALA A 109 6.83 -4.71 15.91
CA ALA A 109 7.28 -5.54 14.80
C ALA A 109 7.26 -7.01 15.22
N LEU A 110 6.46 -7.82 14.52
CA LEU A 110 6.28 -9.24 14.82
C LEU A 110 7.17 -10.16 13.99
N GLY A 111 7.65 -9.68 12.85
CA GLY A 111 8.51 -10.42 11.93
C GLY A 111 8.40 -9.90 10.51
N ILE A 112 9.19 -10.50 9.61
CA ILE A 112 9.31 -10.10 8.21
C ILE A 112 9.05 -11.33 7.33
N VAL A 113 8.33 -11.14 6.22
CA VAL A 113 8.26 -12.13 5.15
C VAL A 113 9.21 -11.67 4.06
N GLU A 114 10.29 -12.41 3.84
CA GLU A 114 11.27 -12.14 2.81
C GLU A 114 10.86 -12.82 1.50
N SER A 115 10.86 -12.08 0.39
CA SER A 115 10.61 -12.63 -0.94
C SER A 115 11.81 -13.47 -1.36
N PRO A 116 11.61 -14.67 -1.95
CA PRO A 116 12.72 -15.46 -2.48
C PRO A 116 13.27 -14.86 -3.79
N HIS A 117 12.55 -13.92 -4.41
CA HIS A 117 12.87 -13.38 -5.71
C HIS A 117 13.65 -12.06 -5.60
N THR A 118 14.68 -11.92 -6.43
CA THR A 118 15.36 -10.63 -6.58
C THR A 118 14.41 -9.62 -7.22
N THR A 119 14.33 -8.45 -6.60
CA THR A 119 13.38 -7.41 -6.97
C THR A 119 14.11 -6.13 -7.32
N VAL A 120 13.67 -5.44 -8.35
CA VAL A 120 14.16 -4.11 -8.75
C VAL A 120 13.12 -3.08 -8.33
N VAL A 121 13.55 -2.09 -7.54
CA VAL A 121 12.75 -0.92 -7.20
C VAL A 121 13.13 0.20 -8.15
N ALA A 122 12.16 0.71 -8.89
CA ALA A 122 12.32 1.86 -9.77
C ALA A 122 11.32 2.95 -9.42
N TYR A 123 11.63 4.18 -9.81
CA TYR A 123 10.73 5.32 -9.72
C TYR A 123 10.52 5.87 -11.12
N ALA A 124 9.26 6.07 -11.49
CA ALA A 124 8.86 6.69 -12.74
C ALA A 124 8.25 8.07 -12.46
N GLU A 125 8.45 9.01 -13.36
CA GLU A 125 7.79 10.32 -13.31
C GLU A 125 6.32 10.20 -13.69
N GLU A 126 5.52 11.17 -13.25
CA GLU A 126 4.08 11.26 -13.55
C GLU A 126 3.77 11.19 -15.05
N ALA A 127 4.63 11.77 -15.89
CA ALA A 127 4.47 11.78 -17.35
C ALA A 127 4.49 10.38 -17.96
N ASP A 128 5.17 9.42 -17.32
CA ASP A 128 5.33 8.06 -17.81
C ASP A 128 4.38 7.06 -17.14
N LEU A 129 3.74 7.43 -16.02
CA LEU A 129 2.87 6.55 -15.25
C LEU A 129 1.76 5.90 -16.09
N ASN A 130 1.12 6.67 -16.96
CA ASN A 130 0.03 6.18 -17.83
C ASN A 130 0.49 5.16 -18.88
N ARG A 131 1.80 5.07 -19.14
CA ARG A 131 2.39 4.17 -20.13
C ARG A 131 2.82 2.83 -19.52
N LEU A 132 2.93 2.77 -18.20
CA LEU A 132 3.34 1.58 -17.47
C LEU A 132 2.18 0.58 -17.41
N GLN A 133 2.51 -0.70 -17.56
CA GLN A 133 1.54 -1.79 -17.49
C GLN A 133 2.06 -2.88 -16.57
N LEU A 134 1.16 -3.45 -15.77
CA LEU A 134 1.45 -4.66 -15.01
C LEU A 134 1.83 -5.79 -15.99
N GLY A 135 2.87 -6.55 -15.64
CA GLY A 135 3.43 -7.60 -16.48
C GLY A 135 4.32 -7.10 -17.63
N ALA A 136 4.52 -5.79 -17.79
CA ALA A 136 5.42 -5.27 -18.82
C ALA A 136 6.85 -5.79 -18.60
N THR A 137 7.47 -6.29 -19.65
CA THR A 137 8.85 -6.75 -19.62
C THR A 137 9.82 -5.57 -19.75
N GLY A 138 10.93 -5.63 -19.05
CA GLY A 138 12.00 -4.65 -19.10
C GLY A 138 13.38 -5.27 -18.91
N LYS A 139 14.39 -4.41 -18.98
CA LYS A 139 15.78 -4.76 -18.71
C LYS A 139 16.37 -3.74 -17.74
N PHE A 140 16.92 -4.23 -16.65
CA PHE A 140 17.72 -3.46 -15.71
C PHE A 140 19.18 -3.46 -16.17
N TYR A 141 19.80 -2.29 -16.20
CA TYR A 141 21.19 -2.08 -16.60
C TYR A 141 21.96 -1.59 -15.37
N PRO A 142 22.75 -2.47 -14.71
CA PRO A 142 23.56 -2.08 -13.57
C PRO A 142 24.59 -1.01 -13.95
N GLU A 143 24.82 -0.05 -13.05
CA GLU A 143 25.95 0.87 -13.14
C GLU A 143 27.26 0.13 -12.91
N GLY A 144 28.35 0.59 -13.54
CA GLY A 144 29.67 -0.03 -13.44
C GLY A 144 30.05 -0.94 -14.61
N GLY A 145 29.08 -1.38 -15.44
CA GLY A 145 29.34 -2.06 -16.72
C GLY A 145 29.86 -3.51 -16.63
N ASP A 146 30.13 -4.01 -15.43
CA ASP A 146 30.64 -5.37 -15.21
C ASP A 146 29.58 -6.47 -15.33
N LEU A 147 28.29 -6.09 -15.32
CA LEU A 147 27.17 -7.01 -15.34
C LEU A 147 26.29 -6.82 -16.59
N ALA A 148 25.86 -7.94 -17.15
CA ALA A 148 24.93 -7.95 -18.28
C ALA A 148 23.53 -7.41 -17.86
N PRO A 149 22.74 -6.87 -18.81
CA PRO A 149 21.39 -6.41 -18.52
C PRO A 149 20.51 -7.55 -18.01
N VAL A 150 19.81 -7.29 -16.91
CA VAL A 150 18.98 -8.28 -16.21
C VAL A 150 17.52 -8.13 -16.67
N PRO A 151 16.92 -9.12 -17.34
CA PRO A 151 15.49 -9.13 -17.64
C PRO A 151 14.67 -9.14 -16.34
N ALA A 152 13.63 -8.33 -16.33
CA ALA A 152 12.67 -8.23 -15.24
C ALA A 152 11.29 -7.91 -15.78
N HIS A 153 10.25 -8.16 -15.00
CA HIS A 153 8.88 -7.83 -15.36
C HIS A 153 8.17 -7.07 -14.24
N VAL A 154 7.27 -6.15 -14.61
CA VAL A 154 6.55 -5.32 -13.64
C VAL A 154 5.53 -6.16 -12.86
N ILE A 155 5.67 -6.19 -11.54
CA ILE A 155 4.74 -6.87 -10.63
C ILE A 155 3.85 -5.90 -9.87
N THR A 156 4.27 -4.65 -9.67
CA THR A 156 3.48 -3.63 -8.96
C THR A 156 3.77 -2.24 -9.51
N ILE A 157 2.72 -1.43 -9.61
CA ILE A 157 2.80 0.00 -9.94
C ILE A 157 2.00 0.74 -8.86
N ASP A 158 2.68 1.57 -8.08
CA ASP A 158 2.02 2.36 -7.05
C ASP A 158 1.34 3.57 -7.71
N HIS A 159 0.01 3.67 -7.57
CA HIS A 159 -0.77 4.80 -8.10
C HIS A 159 -0.76 6.04 -7.19
N VAL A 160 -0.12 5.95 -6.03
CA VAL A 160 0.05 7.05 -5.09
C VAL A 160 1.48 7.55 -5.18
N GLY A 161 1.65 8.85 -5.43
CA GLY A 161 2.96 9.47 -5.53
C GLY A 161 3.77 9.30 -4.23
N THR A 162 5.06 9.02 -4.39
CA THR A 162 6.01 8.88 -3.28
C THR A 162 6.31 10.27 -2.71
N ARG A 163 5.93 10.50 -1.46
CA ARG A 163 6.15 11.79 -0.78
C ARG A 163 7.57 11.96 -0.25
N GLN A 164 8.23 10.85 0.04
CA GLN A 164 9.59 10.80 0.57
C GLN A 164 10.34 9.68 -0.13
N LEU A 165 11.48 10.02 -0.75
CA LEU A 165 12.37 9.05 -1.35
C LEU A 165 13.12 8.30 -0.24
N THR A 166 12.92 6.99 -0.16
CA THR A 166 13.53 6.12 0.86
C THR A 166 14.89 5.55 0.43
N ILE A 167 15.28 5.71 -0.84
CA ILE A 167 16.54 5.21 -1.41
C ILE A 167 17.43 6.41 -1.75
N PRO A 168 18.32 6.85 -0.84
CA PRO A 168 19.13 8.05 -1.03
C PRO A 168 20.00 8.02 -2.29
N GLU A 169 20.46 6.83 -2.70
CA GLU A 169 21.35 6.61 -3.84
C GLU A 169 20.73 7.01 -5.18
N LEU A 170 19.40 7.10 -5.24
CA LEU A 170 18.67 7.56 -6.43
C LEU A 170 18.50 9.08 -6.44
N SER A 171 18.84 9.78 -5.36
CA SER A 171 18.66 11.21 -5.22
C SER A 171 19.78 12.00 -5.90
N SER A 172 19.44 13.19 -6.42
CA SER A 172 20.39 14.13 -7.02
C SER A 172 21.52 14.51 -6.07
N ASN A 173 21.24 14.58 -4.76
CA ASN A 173 22.24 14.88 -3.73
C ASN A 173 23.32 13.78 -3.64
N HIS A 174 23.00 12.54 -4.02
CA HIS A 174 23.91 11.39 -4.02
C HIS A 174 24.26 10.90 -5.43
N GLY A 175 24.10 11.77 -6.44
CA GLY A 175 24.48 11.48 -7.83
C GLY A 175 23.51 10.58 -8.59
N GLY A 176 22.29 10.37 -8.07
CA GLY A 176 21.18 9.75 -8.80
C GLY A 176 20.38 10.76 -9.63
N GLU A 177 19.41 10.27 -10.39
CA GLU A 177 18.65 11.08 -11.37
C GLU A 177 17.40 11.76 -10.78
N ILE A 178 16.99 11.41 -9.55
CA ILE A 178 15.77 11.95 -8.93
C ILE A 178 16.10 13.27 -8.24
N ALA A 179 15.58 14.38 -8.77
CA ALA A 179 15.67 15.69 -8.11
C ALA A 179 14.88 15.68 -6.79
N VAL A 180 15.59 15.95 -5.68
CA VAL A 180 14.99 16.03 -4.35
C VAL A 180 15.44 17.29 -3.63
N ARG A 181 14.59 17.76 -2.71
CA ARG A 181 14.94 18.75 -1.69
C ARG A 181 14.93 18.10 -0.31
N GLU A 182 15.80 18.57 0.57
CA GLU A 182 15.77 18.17 1.98
C GLU A 182 14.82 19.07 2.77
N ASP A 183 14.02 18.47 3.68
CA ASP A 183 13.26 19.20 4.68
C ASP A 183 14.08 19.45 5.96
N GLU A 184 13.48 20.07 6.98
CA GLU A 184 14.15 20.37 8.26
C GLU A 184 14.56 19.11 9.04
N GLN A 185 13.99 17.95 8.69
CA GLN A 185 14.27 16.64 9.28
C GLN A 185 15.19 15.78 8.40
N HIS A 186 15.81 16.37 7.36
CA HIS A 186 16.66 15.69 6.37
C HIS A 186 15.95 14.59 5.56
N HIS A 187 14.63 14.66 5.41
CA HIS A 187 13.93 13.78 4.48
C HIS A 187 14.12 14.25 3.05
N LEU A 188 14.34 13.29 2.14
CA LEU A 188 14.48 13.54 0.71
C LEU A 188 13.08 13.64 0.08
N ILE A 189 12.62 14.85 -0.17
CA ILE A 189 11.32 15.14 -0.77
C ILE A 189 11.51 15.35 -2.27
N PRO A 190 10.91 14.51 -3.14
CA PRO A 190 10.97 14.70 -4.58
C PRO A 190 10.43 16.06 -5.02
N GLU A 191 11.12 16.73 -5.94
CA GLU A 191 10.62 18.00 -6.51
C GLU A 191 9.43 17.80 -7.46
N GLN A 192 9.30 16.60 -8.01
CA GLN A 192 8.22 16.19 -8.91
C GLN A 192 7.52 14.94 -8.39
N GLY A 193 6.30 14.70 -8.87
CA GLY A 193 5.55 13.48 -8.56
C GLY A 193 6.24 12.26 -9.14
N ILE A 194 6.85 11.45 -8.27
CA ILE A 194 7.44 10.16 -8.63
C ILE A 194 6.57 9.01 -8.11
N TYR A 195 6.51 7.93 -8.87
CA TYR A 195 5.67 6.77 -8.59
C TYR A 195 6.54 5.53 -8.56
N ARG A 196 6.38 4.72 -7.51
CA ARG A 196 7.20 3.52 -7.33
C ARG A 196 6.70 2.39 -8.23
N VAL A 197 7.64 1.72 -8.87
CA VAL A 197 7.41 0.55 -9.72
C VAL A 197 8.27 -0.58 -9.20
N LEU A 198 7.65 -1.73 -8.96
CA LEU A 198 8.32 -2.93 -8.49
C LEU A 198 8.38 -3.96 -9.62
N LEU A 199 9.58 -4.50 -9.84
CA LEU A 199 9.81 -5.51 -10.86
C LEU A 199 10.46 -6.73 -10.26
N GLN A 200 10.06 -7.91 -10.72
CA GLN A 200 10.69 -9.17 -10.36
C GLN A 200 11.69 -9.56 -11.45
N VAL A 201 12.90 -9.94 -11.03
CA VAL A 201 13.92 -10.53 -11.90
C VAL A 201 13.55 -11.99 -12.18
N ASP A 202 13.80 -12.45 -13.40
CA ASP A 202 13.54 -13.85 -13.76
C ASP A 202 14.47 -14.79 -12.97
N ASP A 203 13.89 -15.80 -12.33
CA ASP A 203 14.55 -16.75 -11.40
C ASP A 203 15.76 -17.51 -11.99
N SER A 204 15.91 -17.49 -13.32
CA SER A 204 17.07 -18.08 -14.01
C SER A 204 18.39 -17.33 -13.79
N ILE A 205 18.35 -16.15 -13.16
CA ILE A 205 19.51 -15.28 -12.99
C ILE A 205 19.91 -15.28 -11.52
N GLU A 206 20.97 -16.03 -11.20
CA GLU A 206 21.60 -15.95 -9.89
C GLU A 206 22.39 -14.64 -9.77
N LEU A 207 21.84 -13.69 -9.02
CA LEU A 207 22.52 -12.46 -8.65
C LEU A 207 23.14 -12.60 -7.26
N GLN A 208 24.30 -11.97 -7.06
CA GLN A 208 24.89 -11.87 -5.74
C GLN A 208 23.99 -11.03 -4.82
N PRO A 209 23.97 -11.28 -3.50
CA PRO A 209 23.18 -10.53 -2.53
C PRO A 209 23.81 -9.14 -2.27
N ILE A 210 23.92 -8.34 -3.33
CA ILE A 210 24.45 -6.98 -3.32
C ILE A 210 23.39 -6.03 -3.88
N THR A 211 23.29 -4.85 -3.29
CA THR A 211 22.44 -3.79 -3.84
C THR A 211 23.14 -3.13 -5.01
N LEU A 212 22.50 -3.16 -6.18
CA LEU A 212 23.01 -2.54 -7.41
C LEU A 212 22.14 -1.36 -7.80
N ARG A 213 22.78 -0.22 -8.06
CA ARG A 213 22.13 0.92 -8.72
C ARG A 213 22.24 0.76 -10.23
N GLY A 214 21.25 1.27 -10.96
CA GLY A 214 21.22 1.15 -12.41
C GLY A 214 20.04 1.87 -13.03
N ARG A 215 19.95 1.76 -14.36
CA ARG A 215 18.83 2.28 -15.13
C ARG A 215 17.89 1.16 -15.54
N LEU A 216 16.60 1.43 -15.56
CA LEU A 216 15.58 0.49 -16.01
C LEU A 216 15.02 0.95 -17.36
N SER A 217 14.97 0.04 -18.33
CA SER A 217 14.26 0.26 -19.58
C SER A 217 13.06 -0.69 -19.65
N LEU A 218 11.86 -0.12 -19.81
CA LEU A 218 10.61 -0.88 -19.92
C LEU A 218 10.06 -0.83 -21.34
N ALA A 219 9.54 -1.96 -21.82
CA ALA A 219 8.76 -1.97 -23.03
C ALA A 219 7.42 -1.25 -22.76
N THR A 220 7.16 -0.16 -23.49
CA THR A 220 5.90 0.58 -23.41
C THR A 220 5.19 0.53 -24.76
N PRO A 221 3.84 0.55 -24.79
CA PRO A 221 3.11 0.68 -26.05
C PRO A 221 3.53 1.95 -26.79
N ALA A 222 3.67 1.87 -28.11
CA ALA A 222 4.03 3.02 -28.92
C ALA A 222 2.88 4.05 -28.95
N GLU A 223 3.11 5.25 -28.42
CA GLU A 223 2.23 6.39 -28.70
C GLU A 223 2.72 7.13 -29.94
N SER A 224 1.78 7.38 -30.85
CA SER A 224 2.02 8.18 -32.05
C SER A 224 2.26 9.64 -31.64
N LEU A 225 3.47 10.17 -31.89
CA LEU A 225 3.86 11.56 -31.58
C LEU A 225 2.83 12.62 -32.05
N ALA A 226 2.04 12.29 -33.07
CA ALA A 226 0.97 13.14 -33.62
C ALA A 226 -0.11 13.53 -32.59
N GLY A 227 -0.43 12.68 -31.61
CA GLY A 227 -1.42 12.98 -30.57
C GLY A 227 -0.95 14.00 -29.53
N ARG A 228 0.38 14.12 -29.35
CA ARG A 228 1.00 15.02 -28.36
C ARG A 228 1.00 16.48 -28.87
N LEU A 229 1.16 16.69 -30.18
CA LEU A 229 1.15 18.01 -30.81
C LEU A 229 -0.25 18.63 -30.94
N LEU A 230 -1.29 17.81 -31.18
CA LEU A 230 -2.67 18.30 -31.33
C LEU A 230 -3.26 18.90 -30.04
N ARG A 231 -2.81 18.45 -28.86
CA ARG A 231 -3.27 19.01 -27.57
C ARG A 231 -2.61 20.35 -27.23
N SER A 232 -1.35 20.57 -27.63
CA SER A 232 -0.67 21.85 -27.43
C SER A 232 -1.20 22.97 -28.35
N THR A 233 -1.68 22.66 -29.55
CA THR A 233 -2.20 23.69 -30.48
C THR A 233 -3.61 24.15 -30.10
N LEU A 234 -4.45 23.28 -29.56
CA LEU A 234 -5.79 23.65 -29.09
C LEU A 234 -5.75 24.60 -27.88
N ALA A 235 -4.77 24.44 -26.99
CA ALA A 235 -4.59 25.34 -25.83
C ALA A 235 -4.19 26.78 -26.22
N VAL A 236 -3.54 26.96 -27.37
CA VAL A 236 -3.18 28.29 -27.90
C VAL A 236 -4.36 28.92 -28.66
N LEU A 237 -5.15 28.12 -29.39
CA LEU A 237 -6.27 28.64 -30.18
C LEU A 237 -7.43 29.17 -29.32
N ILE A 238 -7.68 28.56 -28.15
CA ILE A 238 -8.72 29.03 -27.20
C ILE A 238 -8.32 30.37 -26.55
N ARG A 239 -7.02 30.70 -26.53
CA ARG A 239 -6.53 31.99 -26.01
C ARG A 239 -6.74 33.14 -26.99
N GLU A 240 -6.84 32.87 -28.29
CA GLU A 240 -7.07 33.90 -29.31
C GLU A 240 -8.56 34.08 -29.66
N SER A 241 -9.45 33.15 -29.28
CA SER A 241 -10.90 33.32 -29.47
C SER A 241 -11.60 34.06 -28.32
N SER A 242 -10.84 34.55 -27.33
CA SER A 242 -11.35 35.41 -26.27
C SER A 242 -10.77 36.82 -26.42
N TRP A 243 -11.01 37.42 -27.58
CA TRP A 243 -10.91 38.87 -27.83
C TRP A 243 -12.19 39.37 -28.49
#